data_AF-A7I0Y4-F1
#
_entry.id   AF-A7I0Y4-F1
#
_cell.length_a   1.000
_cell.length_b   1.000
_cell.length_c   1.000
_cell.angle_alpha   90.00
_cell.angle_beta   90.00
_cell.angle_gamma   90.00
#
_symmetry.space_group_name_H-M   'P 1'
#
loop_
_entity.id
_entity.type
_entity.pdbx_description
1 polymer ?
#
loop_
_entity_poly.entity_id
_entity_poly.type
_entity_poly.pdbx_seq_one_letter_code
_entity_poly.pdbx_strand_id
1 'polypeptide(L)'
;MENENLNNKPNVKKSNLRDYDENPIVIKDELSNTKFLSIIFLVLLGLALIIRKIFFSQYDTVYSNGNSLFIIPFLTYMTLKNTFRNLEKDAQIHFYNDYIVKKLENGIEKRIAISHLKNTTKSISSMLPNGFIGEKIEKAILIYCGLFFVFVLALIIYRGEFKILIFISLFTFIVLYLPQFIIHHKYGGLKDSFYDVIWLQDKDGKFFNFMVSSDKQYNEIKKYLLVKTGKSLDKVEKKFFLPISWFKDKDLLN
;
A
#
# COMPACT_ATOMS: atom_id res chain seq x y z
N MET A 1 -64.73 26.04 -0.23
CA MET A 1 -64.20 24.71 -0.56
C MET A 1 -62.76 24.92 -0.97
N GLU A 2 -61.85 24.70 -0.02
CA GLU A 2 -60.41 24.61 -0.24
C GLU A 2 -60.11 23.43 -1.17
N ASN A 3 -59.10 23.59 -2.02
CA ASN A 3 -58.32 22.43 -2.44
C ASN A 3 -56.85 22.82 -2.48
N GLU A 4 -56.16 22.28 -1.50
CA GLU A 4 -54.79 22.50 -1.12
C GLU A 4 -53.79 21.84 -2.09
N ASN A 5 -52.57 22.40 -2.10
CA ASN A 5 -51.31 21.66 -2.16
C ASN A 5 -51.08 20.65 -3.30
N LEU A 6 -50.52 21.15 -4.40
CA LEU A 6 -49.56 20.40 -5.22
C LEU A 6 -48.14 20.91 -4.95
N ASN A 7 -47.74 20.87 -3.67
CA ASN A 7 -46.34 20.92 -3.27
C ASN A 7 -45.92 19.54 -2.73
N ASN A 8 -44.68 19.16 -3.03
CA ASN A 8 -43.94 18.00 -2.54
C ASN A 8 -44.13 16.65 -3.24
N LYS A 9 -43.23 16.38 -4.19
CA LYS A 9 -42.46 15.13 -4.19
C LYS A 9 -40.98 15.37 -4.54
N PRO A 10 -40.10 15.36 -3.54
CA PRO A 10 -38.85 14.64 -3.64
C PRO A 10 -38.91 13.50 -2.60
N ASN A 11 -39.61 12.41 -2.93
CA ASN A 11 -39.62 11.23 -2.07
C ASN A 11 -38.39 10.36 -2.38
N VAL A 12 -37.20 10.91 -2.13
CA VAL A 12 -36.02 10.10 -1.84
C VAL A 12 -35.94 10.09 -0.32
N LYS A 13 -36.18 8.93 0.29
CA LYS A 13 -36.07 8.72 1.75
C LYS A 13 -34.74 9.30 2.27
N LYS A 14 -34.79 10.52 2.81
CA LYS A 14 -33.68 11.21 3.50
C LYS A 14 -33.43 10.66 4.91
N SER A 15 -34.19 9.66 5.34
CA SER A 15 -34.38 9.31 6.75
C SER A 15 -33.42 8.25 7.31
N ASN A 16 -32.24 8.03 6.71
CA ASN A 16 -31.23 7.08 7.25
C ASN A 16 -29.79 7.39 6.75
N LEU A 17 -29.46 8.67 6.59
CA LEU A 17 -28.05 9.06 6.40
C LEU A 17 -27.40 9.04 7.78
N ARG A 18 -26.44 8.13 7.97
CA ARG A 18 -25.59 8.06 9.17
C ARG A 18 -24.99 9.44 9.43
N ASP A 19 -25.16 9.97 10.63
CA ASP A 19 -24.37 11.11 11.07
C ASP A 19 -22.96 10.62 11.39
N TYR A 20 -22.00 11.04 10.57
CA TYR A 20 -20.60 10.64 10.72
C TYR A 20 -19.86 11.46 11.77
N ASP A 21 -20.44 12.54 12.30
CA ASP A 21 -19.84 13.30 13.40
C ASP A 21 -20.19 12.68 14.75
N GLU A 22 -21.43 12.22 14.92
CA GLU A 22 -21.84 11.45 16.11
C GLU A 22 -21.28 10.03 16.10
N ASN A 23 -21.33 9.36 14.94
CA ASN A 23 -20.92 7.97 14.79
C ASN A 23 -19.96 7.85 13.60
N PRO A 24 -18.69 8.28 13.69
CA PRO A 24 -17.73 8.18 12.58
C PRO A 24 -17.44 6.73 12.19
N ILE A 25 -17.09 6.50 10.92
CA ILE A 25 -16.44 5.23 10.56
C ILE A 25 -15.04 5.28 11.13
N VAL A 26 -14.67 4.28 11.92
CA VAL A 26 -13.33 4.16 12.51
C VAL A 26 -12.66 2.89 12.00
N ILE A 27 -11.48 3.04 11.41
CA ILE A 27 -10.71 1.95 10.84
C ILE A 27 -9.35 1.93 11.50
N LYS A 28 -8.95 0.76 11.99
CA LYS A 28 -7.58 0.53 12.43
C LYS A 28 -6.71 0.32 11.19
N ASP A 29 -5.67 1.12 11.05
CA ASP A 29 -4.70 0.99 9.97
C ASP A 29 -3.68 -0.10 10.32
N GLU A 30 -3.78 -1.23 9.65
CA GLU A 30 -2.93 -2.41 9.90
C GLU A 30 -1.61 -2.35 9.11
N LEU A 31 -1.28 -1.22 8.47
CA LEU A 31 0.00 -1.04 7.77
C LEU A 31 1.21 -1.22 8.69
N SER A 32 1.16 -0.74 9.93
CA SER A 32 2.26 -0.93 10.89
C SER A 32 2.46 -2.41 11.24
N ASN A 33 1.37 -3.16 11.41
CA ASN A 33 1.42 -4.59 11.73
C ASN A 33 1.90 -5.41 10.54
N THR A 34 1.49 -5.03 9.33
CA THR A 34 2.00 -5.60 8.08
C THR A 34 3.52 -5.40 7.96
N LYS A 35 3.99 -4.17 8.20
CA LYS A 35 5.42 -3.84 8.18
C LYS A 35 6.21 -4.59 9.25
N PHE A 36 5.64 -4.74 10.44
CA PHE A 36 6.26 -5.51 11.52
C PHE A 36 6.40 -7.00 11.14
N LEU A 37 5.37 -7.59 10.54
CA LEU A 37 5.44 -8.94 9.98
C LEU A 37 6.50 -9.06 8.88
N SER A 38 6.60 -8.07 7.98
CA SER A 38 7.67 -8.02 6.97
C SER A 38 9.07 -8.06 7.61
N ILE A 39 9.29 -7.33 8.70
CA ILE A 39 10.55 -7.33 9.45
C ILE A 39 10.81 -8.72 10.06
N ILE A 40 9.80 -9.35 10.65
CA ILE A 40 9.94 -10.72 11.19
C ILE A 40 10.36 -11.69 10.09
N PHE A 41 9.70 -11.66 8.92
CA PHE A 41 10.08 -12.52 7.81
C PHE A 41 11.49 -12.24 7.27
N LEU A 42 11.90 -10.96 7.22
CA LEU A 42 13.29 -10.61 6.87
C LEU A 42 14.29 -11.24 7.84
N VAL A 43 14.03 -11.17 9.15
CA VAL A 43 14.90 -11.78 10.17
C VAL A 43 14.93 -13.30 10.01
N LEU A 44 13.78 -13.95 9.82
CA LEU A 44 13.70 -15.40 9.61
C LEU A 44 14.45 -15.85 8.34
N LEU A 45 14.32 -15.09 7.25
CA LEU A 45 15.08 -15.35 6.02
C LEU A 45 16.60 -15.19 6.25
N GLY A 46 17.01 -14.15 6.98
CA GLY A 46 18.41 -13.95 7.37
C GLY A 46 18.96 -15.12 8.18
N LEU A 47 18.22 -15.58 9.19
CA LEU A 47 18.58 -16.75 10.01
C LEU A 47 18.68 -18.03 9.16
N ALA A 48 17.71 -18.26 8.27
CA ALA A 48 17.74 -19.41 7.37
C ALA A 48 18.99 -19.42 6.47
N LEU A 49 19.40 -18.25 5.97
CA LEU A 49 20.62 -18.11 5.17
C LEU A 49 21.89 -18.33 5.98
N ILE A 50 21.94 -17.85 7.24
CA ILE A 50 23.05 -18.10 8.16
C ILE A 50 23.17 -19.59 8.46
N ILE A 51 22.06 -20.26 8.80
CA ILE A 51 22.01 -21.72 9.03
C ILE A 51 22.49 -22.46 7.77
N ARG A 52 21.98 -22.10 6.58
CA ARG A 52 22.45 -22.69 5.32
C ARG A 52 23.97 -22.59 5.19
N LYS A 53 24.53 -21.41 5.43
CA LYS A 53 25.97 -21.17 5.31
C LYS A 53 26.78 -21.98 6.33
N ILE A 54 26.34 -22.06 7.58
CA ILE A 54 27.07 -22.80 8.63
C ILE A 54 27.05 -24.30 8.35
N PHE A 55 25.89 -24.87 8.05
CA PHE A 55 25.71 -26.33 7.98
C PHE A 55 25.90 -26.94 6.59
N PHE A 56 25.78 -26.16 5.51
CA PHE A 56 25.80 -26.66 4.14
C PHE A 56 26.88 -26.00 3.26
N SER A 57 27.80 -25.23 3.84
CA SER A 57 28.93 -24.60 3.09
C SER A 57 29.80 -25.60 2.33
N GLN A 58 29.92 -26.84 2.83
CA GLN A 58 30.66 -27.92 2.17
C GLN A 58 30.05 -28.38 0.83
N TYR A 59 28.80 -28.03 0.54
CA TYR A 59 28.12 -28.31 -0.72
C TYR A 59 28.14 -27.12 -1.70
N ASP A 60 28.71 -25.97 -1.32
CA ASP A 60 28.82 -24.77 -2.16
C ASP A 60 30.02 -24.86 -3.15
N THR A 61 30.25 -26.01 -3.79
CA THR A 61 31.50 -26.30 -4.53
C THR A 61 31.56 -25.83 -5.99
N VAL A 62 30.58 -25.10 -6.54
CA VAL A 62 30.67 -24.64 -7.95
C VAL A 62 30.18 -23.20 -8.21
N TYR A 63 29.40 -22.59 -7.31
CA TYR A 63 28.81 -21.26 -7.56
C TYR A 63 29.23 -20.24 -6.50
N SER A 64 30.54 -19.99 -6.43
CA SER A 64 31.10 -18.77 -5.85
C SER A 64 30.86 -17.57 -6.80
N ASN A 65 29.60 -17.30 -7.17
CA ASN A 65 29.28 -16.07 -7.90
C ASN A 65 29.01 -14.95 -6.88
N GLY A 66 30.03 -14.13 -6.64
CA GLY A 66 30.00 -12.98 -5.73
C GLY A 66 28.86 -11.97 -5.96
N ASN A 67 28.14 -12.05 -7.09
CA ASN A 67 27.05 -11.14 -7.43
C ASN A 67 25.73 -11.41 -6.66
N SER A 68 25.45 -12.65 -6.23
CA SER A 68 24.24 -12.95 -5.44
C SER A 68 24.34 -12.47 -3.98
N LEU A 69 25.56 -12.35 -3.46
CA LEU A 69 25.85 -11.88 -2.11
C LEU A 69 25.46 -10.41 -1.88
N PHE A 70 25.40 -9.59 -2.93
CA PHE A 70 25.03 -8.17 -2.82
C PHE A 70 23.52 -7.93 -2.94
N ILE A 71 22.78 -8.81 -3.64
CA ILE A 71 21.35 -8.66 -3.87
C ILE A 71 20.55 -8.78 -2.56
N ILE A 72 20.92 -9.73 -1.70
CA ILE A 72 20.19 -9.98 -0.45
C ILE A 72 20.32 -8.81 0.55
N PRO A 73 21.54 -8.33 0.86
CA PRO A 73 21.71 -7.13 1.68
C PRO A 73 21.04 -5.90 1.06
N PHE A 74 21.12 -5.74 -0.26
CA PHE A 74 20.47 -4.62 -0.96
C PHE A 74 18.94 -4.65 -0.80
N LEU A 75 18.29 -5.79 -1.09
CA LEU A 75 16.85 -5.95 -0.94
C LEU A 75 16.39 -5.77 0.51
N THR A 76 17.16 -6.29 1.46
CA THR A 76 16.90 -6.13 2.90
C THR A 76 17.01 -4.65 3.31
N TYR A 77 18.09 -3.98 2.92
CA TYR A 77 18.31 -2.57 3.20
C TYR A 77 17.18 -1.70 2.62
N MET A 78 16.81 -1.92 1.35
CA MET A 78 15.74 -1.17 0.70
C MET A 78 14.39 -1.37 1.40
N THR A 79 14.08 -2.61 1.77
CA THR A 79 12.83 -2.93 2.49
C THR A 79 12.80 -2.28 3.87
N LEU A 80 13.89 -2.37 4.64
CA LEU A 80 13.99 -1.75 5.95
C LEU A 80 13.93 -0.22 5.86
N LYS A 81 14.70 0.40 4.96
CA LYS A 81 14.70 1.84 4.74
C LYS A 81 13.29 2.35 4.47
N ASN A 82 12.58 1.73 3.52
CA ASN A 82 11.21 2.15 3.21
C ASN A 82 10.27 1.93 4.40
N THR A 83 10.41 0.81 5.12
CA THR A 83 9.59 0.48 6.29
C THR A 83 9.73 1.53 7.39
N PHE A 84 10.95 1.93 7.74
CA PHE A 84 11.19 2.91 8.80
C PHE A 84 10.77 4.32 8.43
N ARG A 85 10.91 4.73 7.15
CA ARG A 85 10.53 6.08 6.68
C ARG A 85 9.05 6.38 6.83
N ASN A 86 8.20 5.37 6.72
CA ASN A 86 6.74 5.55 6.72
C ASN A 86 6.06 4.74 7.83
N LEU A 87 6.77 4.39 8.91
CA LEU A 87 6.20 3.64 10.02
C LEU A 87 5.33 4.56 10.88
N GLU A 88 4.02 4.35 10.80
CA GLU A 88 3.02 5.06 11.60
C GLU A 88 2.32 4.02 12.50
N LYS A 89 2.80 3.90 13.74
CA LYS A 89 2.36 2.87 14.67
C LYS A 89 0.91 3.12 15.14
N ASP A 90 0.13 2.04 15.14
CA ASP A 90 -1.24 1.95 15.68
C ASP A 90 -2.18 3.09 15.21
N ALA A 91 -2.02 3.48 13.94
CA ALA A 91 -2.81 4.56 13.38
C ALA A 91 -4.29 4.17 13.22
N GLN A 92 -5.17 5.16 13.37
CA GLN A 92 -6.60 5.01 13.16
C GLN A 92 -7.11 6.06 12.18
N ILE A 93 -8.01 5.65 11.29
CA ILE A 93 -8.65 6.52 10.31
C ILE A 93 -10.09 6.74 10.73
N HIS A 94 -10.46 8.00 10.92
CA HIS A 94 -11.81 8.41 11.29
C HIS A 94 -12.41 9.19 10.12
N PHE A 95 -13.59 8.76 9.67
CA PHE A 95 -14.32 9.40 8.58
C PHE A 95 -15.51 10.16 9.14
N TYR A 96 -15.39 11.49 9.16
CA TYR A 96 -16.39 12.45 9.66
C TYR A 96 -17.22 13.03 8.51
N ASN A 97 -18.14 13.94 8.78
CA ASN A 97 -18.96 14.50 7.70
C ASN A 97 -18.16 15.35 6.71
N ASP A 98 -17.26 16.19 7.23
CA ASP A 98 -16.56 17.22 6.45
C ASP A 98 -15.08 16.94 6.23
N TYR A 99 -14.51 15.98 6.97
CA TYR A 99 -13.09 15.64 6.88
C TYR A 99 -12.83 14.17 7.21
N ILE A 100 -11.66 13.70 6.80
CA ILE A 100 -11.10 12.41 7.18
C ILE A 100 -9.82 12.70 7.95
N VAL A 101 -9.63 12.06 9.10
CA VAL A 101 -8.44 12.22 9.93
C VAL A 101 -7.75 10.88 10.16
N LYS A 102 -6.44 10.88 9.99
CA LYS A 102 -5.54 9.82 10.47
C LYS A 102 -4.95 10.27 11.79
N LYS A 103 -5.30 9.56 12.87
CA LYS A 103 -4.79 9.77 14.22
C LYS A 103 -3.67 8.77 14.49
N LEU A 104 -2.52 9.25 14.94
CA LEU A 104 -1.36 8.44 15.30
C LEU A 104 -1.29 8.23 16.81
N GLU A 105 -0.63 7.15 17.25
CA GLU A 105 -0.46 6.84 18.69
C GLU A 105 0.23 7.97 19.46
N ASN A 106 1.14 8.70 18.81
CA ASN A 106 1.87 9.83 19.41
C ASN A 106 1.06 11.15 19.47
N GLY A 107 -0.24 11.13 19.16
CA GLY A 107 -1.13 12.29 19.20
C GLY A 107 -1.08 13.19 17.95
N ILE A 108 -0.22 12.89 16.97
CA ILE A 108 -0.20 13.61 15.70
C ILE A 108 -1.45 13.26 14.88
N GLU A 109 -2.10 14.27 14.31
CA GLU A 109 -3.26 14.11 13.43
C GLU A 109 -3.00 14.66 12.03
N LYS A 110 -3.29 13.86 11.01
CA LYS A 110 -3.27 14.27 9.60
C LYS A 110 -4.70 14.36 9.09
N ARG A 111 -5.13 15.53 8.63
CA ARG A 111 -6.51 15.80 8.22
C ARG A 111 -6.59 16.16 6.74
N ILE A 112 -7.61 15.63 6.07
CA ILE A 112 -8.02 16.03 4.71
C ILE A 112 -9.49 16.40 4.74
N ALA A 113 -9.82 17.63 4.36
CA ALA A 113 -11.22 18.05 4.18
C ALA A 113 -11.82 17.37 2.94
N ILE A 114 -13.05 16.89 3.05
CA ILE A 114 -13.77 16.21 1.96
C ILE A 114 -13.93 17.15 0.75
N SER A 115 -14.23 18.43 0.99
CA SER A 115 -14.33 19.46 -0.05
C SER A 115 -12.99 19.69 -0.79
N HIS A 116 -11.87 19.34 -0.17
CA HIS A 116 -10.53 19.48 -0.73
C HIS A 116 -9.98 18.15 -1.25
N LEU A 117 -10.68 17.04 -1.11
CA LEU A 117 -10.23 15.75 -1.63
C LEU A 117 -10.16 15.80 -3.15
N LYS A 118 -8.94 15.70 -3.69
CA LYS A 118 -8.66 15.76 -5.12
C LYS A 118 -8.60 14.36 -5.72
N ASN A 119 -7.73 13.53 -5.14
CA ASN A 119 -7.38 12.22 -5.67
C ASN A 119 -7.63 11.12 -4.62
N THR A 120 -8.17 10.00 -5.09
CA THR A 120 -8.24 8.73 -4.36
C THR A 120 -7.70 7.65 -5.28
N THR A 121 -6.77 6.85 -4.80
CA THR A 121 -6.10 5.81 -5.58
C THR A 121 -5.94 4.58 -4.71
N LYS A 122 -6.10 3.39 -5.30
CA LYS A 122 -5.76 2.13 -4.63
C LYS A 122 -4.39 1.66 -5.08
N SER A 123 -3.65 1.07 -4.16
CA SER A 123 -2.34 0.51 -4.46
C SER A 123 -2.05 -0.76 -3.68
N ILE A 124 -1.02 -1.45 -4.13
CA ILE A 124 -0.50 -2.66 -3.50
C ILE A 124 0.32 -2.38 -2.25
N SER A 125 0.73 -1.13 -2.05
CA SER A 125 1.73 -0.80 -1.05
C SER A 125 1.66 0.65 -0.60
N SER A 126 2.04 0.85 0.66
CA SER A 126 2.27 2.17 1.25
C SER A 126 3.68 2.72 0.99
N MET A 127 4.50 2.05 0.16
CA MET A 127 5.87 2.50 -0.13
C MET A 127 5.86 3.92 -0.70
N LEU A 128 6.70 4.78 -0.13
CA LEU A 128 6.98 6.08 -0.70
C LEU A 128 8.08 5.90 -1.75
N PRO A 129 8.01 6.62 -2.89
CA PRO A 129 9.10 6.56 -3.84
C PRO A 129 10.39 7.14 -3.23
N ASN A 130 11.53 6.67 -3.72
CA ASN A 130 12.82 7.22 -3.33
C ASN A 130 13.11 8.47 -4.17
N GLY A 131 13.26 9.62 -3.51
CA GLY A 131 13.33 10.96 -4.11
C GLY A 131 14.53 11.27 -5.01
N PHE A 132 15.51 10.37 -5.08
CA PHE A 132 16.67 10.51 -5.96
C PHE A 132 16.33 10.34 -7.46
N ILE A 133 15.11 9.92 -7.80
CA ILE A 133 14.72 9.58 -9.16
C ILE A 133 13.70 10.62 -9.65
N GLY A 134 14.03 11.47 -10.62
CA GLY A 134 13.02 12.37 -11.23
C GLY A 134 11.97 11.60 -12.07
N GLU A 135 10.79 12.15 -12.35
CA GLU A 135 9.72 11.45 -13.10
C GLU A 135 10.18 10.91 -14.47
N LYS A 136 11.01 11.66 -15.20
CA LYS A 136 11.62 11.18 -16.47
C LYS A 136 12.57 10.00 -16.25
N ILE A 137 13.30 10.04 -15.14
CA ILE A 137 14.23 8.98 -14.74
C ILE A 137 13.45 7.77 -14.25
N GLU A 138 12.31 7.93 -13.57
CA GLU A 138 11.43 6.84 -13.15
C GLU A 138 10.87 6.07 -14.35
N LYS A 139 10.33 6.78 -15.35
CA LYS A 139 9.86 6.16 -16.60
C LYS A 139 11.00 5.47 -17.35
N ALA A 140 12.17 6.11 -17.43
CA ALA A 140 13.34 5.50 -18.03
C ALA A 140 13.79 4.24 -17.26
N ILE A 141 13.85 4.29 -15.92
CA ILE A 141 14.18 3.14 -15.07
C ILE A 141 13.17 2.02 -15.27
N LEU A 142 11.87 2.30 -15.35
CA LEU A 142 10.85 1.26 -15.61
C LEU A 142 11.06 0.60 -16.97
N ILE A 143 11.35 1.38 -18.02
CA ILE A 143 11.66 0.87 -19.36
C ILE A 143 12.96 0.05 -19.33
N TYR A 144 14.03 0.57 -18.74
CA TYR A 144 15.31 -0.12 -18.62
C TYR A 144 15.22 -1.36 -17.74
N CYS A 145 14.48 -1.34 -16.63
CA CYS A 145 14.19 -2.50 -15.79
C CYS A 145 13.36 -3.53 -16.56
N GLY A 146 12.38 -3.11 -17.35
CA GLY A 146 11.61 -4.00 -18.23
C GLY A 146 12.48 -4.68 -19.28
N LEU A 147 13.32 -3.91 -19.99
CA LEU A 147 14.26 -4.42 -20.98
C LEU A 147 15.34 -5.30 -20.33
N PHE A 148 15.87 -4.90 -19.18
CA PHE A 148 16.80 -5.69 -18.39
C PHE A 148 16.15 -6.98 -17.90
N PHE A 149 14.89 -6.96 -17.48
CA PHE A 149 14.15 -8.14 -17.09
C PHE A 149 13.94 -9.10 -18.26
N VAL A 150 13.59 -8.60 -19.45
CA VAL A 150 13.50 -9.41 -20.68
C VAL A 150 14.87 -9.99 -21.06
N PHE A 151 15.94 -9.20 -20.96
CA PHE A 151 17.30 -9.64 -21.24
C PHE A 151 17.79 -10.71 -20.24
N VAL A 152 17.51 -10.52 -18.95
CA VAL A 152 17.80 -11.48 -17.88
C VAL A 152 16.98 -12.76 -18.08
N LEU A 153 15.70 -12.66 -18.44
CA LEU A 153 14.88 -13.82 -18.81
C LEU A 153 15.48 -14.56 -20.01
N ALA A 154 15.91 -13.86 -21.05
CA ALA A 154 16.52 -14.48 -22.23
C ALA A 154 17.84 -15.18 -21.90
N LEU A 155 18.72 -14.55 -21.10
CA LEU A 155 19.96 -15.15 -20.62
C LEU A 155 19.71 -16.37 -19.72
N ILE A 156 18.64 -16.34 -18.92
CA ILE A 156 18.26 -17.45 -18.04
C ILE A 156 17.65 -18.61 -18.83
N ILE A 157 16.81 -18.34 -19.84
CA ILE A 157 16.33 -19.37 -20.77
C ILE A 157 17.50 -20.04 -21.49
N TYR A 158 18.50 -19.24 -21.89
CA TYR A 158 19.70 -19.74 -22.56
C TYR A 158 20.62 -20.56 -21.63
N ARG A 159 20.75 -20.20 -20.34
CA ARG A 159 21.66 -20.85 -19.38
C ARG A 159 21.00 -21.82 -18.39
N GLY A 160 19.68 -21.88 -18.32
CA GLY A 160 18.92 -22.72 -17.39
C GLY A 160 18.96 -22.28 -15.92
N GLU A 161 19.42 -21.07 -15.60
CA GLU A 161 19.67 -20.63 -14.21
C GLU A 161 18.50 -19.83 -13.60
N PHE A 162 17.38 -20.48 -13.30
CA PHE A 162 16.19 -19.82 -12.74
C PHE A 162 16.28 -19.46 -11.25
N LYS A 163 17.32 -19.93 -10.54
CA LYS A 163 17.40 -19.89 -9.07
C LYS A 163 17.30 -18.47 -8.50
N ILE A 164 17.89 -17.47 -9.16
CA ILE A 164 17.90 -16.09 -8.67
C ILE A 164 16.55 -15.38 -8.86
N LEU A 165 15.85 -15.65 -9.97
CA LEU A 165 14.51 -15.14 -10.19
C LEU A 165 13.52 -15.78 -9.22
N ILE A 166 13.60 -17.09 -9.03
CA ILE A 166 12.80 -17.81 -8.04
C ILE A 166 13.06 -17.21 -6.64
N PHE A 167 14.32 -16.95 -6.28
CA PHE A 167 14.63 -16.31 -5.01
C PHE A 167 14.03 -14.90 -4.89
N ILE A 168 14.20 -14.03 -5.90
CA ILE A 168 13.63 -12.67 -5.88
C ILE A 168 12.11 -12.73 -5.78
N SER A 169 11.44 -13.56 -6.58
CA SER A 169 9.99 -13.74 -6.52
C SER A 169 9.51 -14.26 -5.17
N LEU A 170 10.19 -15.26 -4.60
CA LEU A 170 9.89 -15.79 -3.27
C LEU A 170 10.14 -14.74 -2.18
N PHE A 171 11.26 -14.01 -2.25
CA PHE A 171 11.58 -12.93 -1.31
C PHE A 171 10.50 -11.85 -1.35
N THR A 172 10.16 -11.37 -2.55
CA THR A 172 9.10 -10.38 -2.76
C THR A 172 7.77 -10.88 -2.20
N PHE A 173 7.40 -12.13 -2.49
CA PHE A 173 6.17 -12.71 -1.96
C PHE A 173 6.19 -12.80 -0.43
N ILE A 174 7.21 -13.42 0.17
CA ILE A 174 7.30 -13.68 1.62
C ILE A 174 7.42 -12.39 2.42
N VAL A 175 8.19 -11.42 1.94
CA VAL A 175 8.50 -10.20 2.70
C VAL A 175 7.48 -9.10 2.46
N LEU A 176 6.95 -8.97 1.24
CA LEU A 176 6.06 -7.85 0.90
C LEU A 176 4.58 -8.27 0.91
N TYR A 177 4.24 -9.42 0.32
CA TYR A 177 2.84 -9.80 0.09
C TYR A 177 2.24 -10.70 1.18
N LEU A 178 2.99 -11.69 1.64
CA LEU A 178 2.54 -12.63 2.66
C LEU A 178 2.10 -11.94 3.96
N PRO A 179 2.77 -10.87 4.45
CA PRO A 179 2.29 -10.08 5.58
C PRO A 179 0.88 -9.53 5.39
N GLN A 180 0.60 -8.91 4.24
CA GLN A 180 -0.74 -8.38 3.92
C GLN A 180 -1.76 -9.51 3.89
N PHE A 181 -1.42 -10.63 3.26
CA PHE A 181 -2.29 -11.80 3.18
C PHE A 181 -2.67 -12.35 4.56
N ILE A 182 -1.69 -12.46 5.48
CA ILE A 182 -1.92 -12.89 6.86
C ILE A 182 -2.90 -11.93 7.57
N ILE A 183 -2.71 -10.62 7.41
CA ILE A 183 -3.63 -9.63 7.98
C ILE A 183 -5.03 -9.78 7.39
N HIS A 184 -5.17 -9.84 6.07
CA HIS A 184 -6.50 -10.01 5.44
C HIS A 184 -7.22 -11.25 5.96
N HIS A 185 -6.51 -12.38 6.09
CA HIS A 185 -7.10 -13.61 6.61
C HIS A 185 -7.60 -13.44 8.05
N LYS A 186 -6.83 -12.77 8.92
CA LYS A 186 -7.24 -12.44 10.30
C LYS A 186 -8.56 -11.67 10.38
N TYR A 187 -8.88 -10.85 9.37
CA TYR A 187 -10.09 -10.02 9.33
C TYR A 187 -11.22 -10.56 8.43
N GLY A 188 -11.17 -11.85 8.06
CA GLY A 188 -12.22 -12.52 7.29
C GLY A 188 -12.07 -12.40 5.76
N GLY A 189 -10.93 -11.91 5.29
CA GLY A 189 -10.58 -11.83 3.88
C GLY A 189 -10.96 -10.51 3.20
N LEU A 190 -10.28 -10.24 2.09
CA LEU A 190 -10.52 -9.13 1.19
C LEU A 190 -10.43 -9.65 -0.25
N LYS A 191 -11.48 -9.46 -1.06
CA LYS A 191 -11.52 -9.98 -2.45
C LYS A 191 -10.47 -9.36 -3.36
N ASP A 192 -10.27 -8.04 -3.25
CA ASP A 192 -9.28 -7.27 -4.01
C ASP A 192 -8.06 -6.97 -3.11
N SER A 193 -7.51 -8.00 -2.46
CA SER A 193 -6.41 -7.90 -1.48
C SER A 193 -5.09 -7.41 -2.06
N PHE A 194 -4.96 -7.37 -3.38
CA PHE A 194 -3.79 -6.88 -4.10
C PHE A 194 -3.77 -5.35 -4.24
N TYR A 195 -4.89 -4.67 -3.99
CA TYR A 195 -5.00 -3.22 -4.03
C TYR A 195 -5.70 -2.71 -2.75
N ASP A 196 -5.17 -3.15 -1.63
CA ASP A 196 -5.67 -2.99 -0.26
C ASP A 196 -5.29 -1.63 0.37
N VAL A 197 -4.25 -0.96 -0.12
CA VAL A 197 -3.83 0.35 0.40
C VAL A 197 -4.56 1.48 -0.34
N ILE A 198 -5.34 2.27 0.38
CA ILE A 198 -6.01 3.47 -0.13
C ILE A 198 -5.13 4.68 0.14
N TRP A 199 -4.90 5.48 -0.89
CA TRP A 199 -4.26 6.78 -0.81
C TRP A 199 -5.27 7.89 -1.04
N LEU A 200 -5.24 8.89 -0.16
CA LEU A 200 -6.05 10.10 -0.25
C LEU A 200 -5.13 11.31 -0.38
N GLN A 201 -5.41 12.18 -1.34
CA GLN A 201 -4.68 13.43 -1.53
C GLN A 201 -5.63 14.60 -1.71
N ASP A 202 -5.31 15.69 -1.04
CA ASP A 202 -6.03 16.95 -1.17
C ASP A 202 -5.53 17.81 -2.34
N LYS A 203 -6.20 18.94 -2.57
CA LYS A 203 -5.85 19.90 -3.64
C LYS A 203 -4.46 20.52 -3.44
N ASP A 204 -4.02 20.66 -2.20
CA ASP A 204 -2.74 21.26 -1.82
C ASP A 204 -1.57 20.26 -1.96
N GLY A 205 -1.86 18.97 -2.07
CA GLY A 205 -0.89 17.89 -2.21
C GLY A 205 -0.60 17.16 -0.90
N LYS A 206 -1.25 17.53 0.21
CA LYS A 206 -1.22 16.75 1.45
C LYS A 206 -1.89 15.42 1.22
N PHE A 207 -1.36 14.38 1.85
CA PHE A 207 -1.89 13.04 1.70
C PHE A 207 -1.74 12.21 2.96
N PHE A 208 -2.50 11.14 3.02
CA PHE A 208 -2.18 9.98 3.85
C PHE A 208 -2.69 8.71 3.17
N ASN A 209 -2.21 7.58 3.64
CA ASN A 209 -2.67 6.26 3.21
C ASN A 209 -3.03 5.38 4.39
N PHE A 210 -3.76 4.31 4.12
CA PHE A 210 -4.13 3.29 5.08
C PHE A 210 -4.48 1.99 4.37
N MET A 211 -4.30 0.86 5.04
CA MET A 211 -4.68 -0.45 4.51
C MET A 211 -6.11 -0.82 4.91
N VAL A 212 -6.88 -1.31 3.95
CA VAL A 212 -8.20 -1.90 4.17
C VAL A 212 -8.02 -3.38 4.45
N SER A 213 -8.50 -3.84 5.61
CA SER A 213 -8.21 -5.19 6.07
C SER A 213 -9.29 -6.23 5.74
N SER A 214 -10.50 -5.79 5.34
CA SER A 214 -11.60 -6.71 5.02
C SER A 214 -12.62 -6.15 4.04
N ASP A 215 -13.39 -7.04 3.40
CA ASP A 215 -14.53 -6.67 2.54
C ASP A 215 -15.55 -5.79 3.29
N LYS A 216 -15.76 -6.01 4.59
CA LYS A 216 -16.68 -5.20 5.41
C LYS A 216 -16.18 -3.75 5.48
N GLN A 217 -14.91 -3.55 5.86
CA GLN A 217 -14.30 -2.22 5.90
C GLN A 217 -14.33 -1.56 4.52
N TYR A 218 -13.97 -2.30 3.47
CA TYR A 218 -14.00 -1.81 2.09
C TYR A 218 -15.38 -1.27 1.70
N ASN A 219 -16.44 -2.02 1.99
CA ASN A 219 -17.81 -1.63 1.65
C ASN A 219 -18.29 -0.40 2.44
N GLU A 220 -17.89 -0.26 3.70
CA GLU A 220 -18.20 0.95 4.50
C GLU A 220 -17.51 2.19 3.92
N ILE A 221 -16.21 2.11 3.60
CA ILE A 221 -15.45 3.21 2.98
C ILE A 221 -16.03 3.55 1.61
N LYS A 222 -16.31 2.54 0.78
CA LYS A 222 -16.89 2.70 -0.56
C LYS A 222 -18.21 3.45 -0.49
N LYS A 223 -19.10 3.07 0.43
CA LYS A 223 -20.39 3.75 0.62
C LYS A 223 -20.19 5.18 1.08
N TYR A 224 -19.30 5.41 2.05
CA TYR A 224 -18.98 6.75 2.53
C TYR A 224 -18.46 7.67 1.43
N LEU A 225 -17.44 7.26 0.69
CA LEU A 225 -16.84 8.07 -0.38
C LEU A 225 -17.84 8.35 -1.51
N LEU A 226 -18.68 7.36 -1.87
CA LEU A 226 -19.72 7.56 -2.87
C LEU A 226 -20.73 8.62 -2.43
N VAL A 227 -21.18 8.57 -1.17
CA VAL A 227 -22.14 9.55 -0.63
C VAL A 227 -21.51 10.95 -0.52
N LYS A 228 -20.27 11.04 -0.04
CA LYS A 228 -19.62 12.32 0.27
C LYS A 228 -18.98 13.01 -0.92
N THR A 229 -18.60 12.25 -1.96
CA THR A 229 -17.82 12.78 -3.08
C THR A 229 -18.43 12.47 -4.45
N GLY A 230 -19.47 11.64 -4.51
CA GLY A 230 -20.03 11.13 -5.76
C GLY A 230 -19.14 10.12 -6.50
N LYS A 231 -17.94 9.80 -5.96
CA LYS A 231 -16.96 8.90 -6.58
C LYS A 231 -16.95 7.56 -5.86
N SER A 232 -17.14 6.48 -6.62
CA SER A 232 -17.07 5.11 -6.09
C SER A 232 -15.62 4.62 -6.01
N LEU A 233 -15.28 3.97 -4.90
CA LEU A 233 -13.97 3.34 -4.69
C LEU A 233 -13.67 2.21 -5.69
N ASP A 234 -14.69 1.62 -6.34
CA ASP A 234 -14.48 0.57 -7.34
C ASP A 234 -13.94 1.12 -8.67
N LYS A 235 -14.18 2.41 -8.93
CA LYS A 235 -13.83 3.09 -10.19
C LYS A 235 -12.53 3.90 -10.09
N VAL A 236 -11.88 3.90 -8.92
CA VAL A 236 -10.62 4.64 -8.75
C VAL A 236 -9.48 3.91 -9.41
N GLU A 237 -8.45 4.67 -9.78
CA GLU A 237 -7.24 4.13 -10.38
C GLU A 237 -6.56 3.14 -9.42
N LYS A 238 -6.06 2.04 -9.99
CA LYS A 238 -5.26 1.03 -9.30
C LYS A 238 -3.80 1.14 -9.75
N LYS A 239 -2.87 1.24 -8.81
CA LYS A 239 -1.43 1.37 -9.10
C LYS A 239 -0.62 0.35 -8.32
N PHE A 240 0.44 -0.17 -8.92
CA PHE A 240 1.42 -0.93 -8.15
C PHE A 240 2.13 0.00 -7.16
N PHE A 241 2.79 1.04 -7.66
CA PHE A 241 3.41 2.07 -6.83
C PHE A 241 2.92 3.45 -7.26
N LEU A 242 2.85 4.40 -6.33
CA LEU A 242 2.56 5.79 -6.68
C LEU A 242 3.79 6.44 -7.31
N PRO A 243 3.65 7.09 -8.48
CA PRO A 243 4.76 7.77 -9.12
C PRO A 243 5.16 9.00 -8.32
N ILE A 244 6.38 9.47 -8.52
CA ILE A 244 6.92 10.64 -7.81
C ILE A 244 6.10 11.91 -8.09
N SER A 245 5.55 12.03 -9.30
CA SER A 245 4.67 13.13 -9.69
C SER A 245 3.34 13.19 -8.92
N TRP A 246 2.98 12.11 -8.21
CA TRP A 246 1.84 12.12 -7.32
C TRP A 246 2.11 12.96 -6.07
N PHE A 247 3.37 13.13 -5.65
CA PHE A 247 3.74 13.81 -4.42
C PHE A 247 4.19 15.24 -4.73
N LYS A 248 3.54 16.24 -4.10
CA LYS A 248 3.95 17.65 -4.29
C LYS A 248 5.09 18.06 -3.38
N ASP A 249 5.12 17.53 -2.17
CA ASP A 249 6.18 17.78 -1.20
C ASP A 249 7.35 16.83 -1.47
N LYS A 250 8.48 17.41 -1.89
CA LYS A 250 9.69 16.66 -2.23
C LYS A 250 10.52 16.31 -1.00
N ASP A 251 10.30 16.99 0.13
CA ASP A 251 11.04 16.73 1.36
C ASP A 251 10.62 15.38 1.98
N LEU A 252 9.37 14.95 1.72
CA LEU A 252 8.89 13.60 2.03
C LEU A 252 9.57 12.49 1.22
N LEU A 253 10.32 12.83 0.17
CA LEU A 253 10.94 11.88 -0.74
C LEU A 253 12.42 11.63 -0.46
N ASN A 254 13.07 12.45 0.38
CA ASN A 254 14.46 12.28 0.78
C ASN A 254 14.64 11.35 1.99
#